data_AF-A0A9W6XNY8-F1
#
_entry.id   AF-A0A9W6XNY8-F1
#
_cell.length_a   1.000
_cell.length_b   1.000
_cell.length_c   1.000
_cell.angle_alpha   90.00
_cell.angle_beta   90.00
_cell.angle_gamma   90.00
#
_symmetry.space_group_name_H-M   'P 1'
#
loop_
_entity.id
_entity.type
_entity.pdbx_description
1 polymer ?
#
loop_
_entity_poly.entity_id
_entity_poly.type
_entity_poly.pdbx_seq_one_letter_code
_entity_poly.pdbx_strand_id
1 'polypeptide(L)'
;MLCLLSSEQGSSSGMPVVVDIPPGEPSDLTVRVVGVPATESHNDGRTFLQGGFGGLEALVQMESLGATELAVLYDFFDDNDIIGDFILTPRETPLTATELSSQLKNFTVKRELASILSQFDSKQLALRTFGTVSLLRKVAAKYDRIKRKLAEDDGAESVIGLQDEVLRLKRDQQFQSSY
;
A
#
# COMPACT_ATOMS: atom_id res chain seq x y z
N MET A 1 -22.10 -22.07 -20.34
CA MET A 1 -22.61 -20.85 -20.99
C MET A 1 -21.41 -20.08 -21.49
N LEU A 2 -21.09 -20.26 -22.78
CA LEU A 2 -20.00 -19.61 -23.49
C LEU A 2 -20.43 -18.18 -23.83
N CYS A 3 -19.54 -17.20 -23.65
CA CYS A 3 -19.53 -15.99 -24.47
C CYS A 3 -18.14 -15.86 -25.10
N LEU A 4 -18.12 -16.02 -26.42
CA LEU A 4 -16.96 -15.86 -27.29
C LEU A 4 -16.82 -14.39 -27.70
N LEU A 5 -15.56 -13.95 -27.69
CA LEU A 5 -14.84 -13.09 -28.65
C LEU A 5 -15.39 -11.68 -28.96
N SER A 6 -14.52 -10.69 -28.77
CA SER A 6 -14.06 -9.88 -29.90
C SER A 6 -12.56 -9.59 -29.77
N SER A 7 -11.83 -10.05 -30.78
CA SER A 7 -10.49 -9.60 -31.15
C SER A 7 -10.64 -8.38 -32.03
N GLU A 8 -9.96 -7.27 -31.74
CA GLU A 8 -9.19 -6.52 -32.75
C GLU A 8 -8.29 -5.47 -32.12
N GLN A 9 -7.16 -5.27 -32.80
CA GLN A 9 -6.01 -4.47 -32.41
C GLN A 9 -6.37 -3.00 -32.25
N GLY A 10 -5.95 -2.43 -31.12
CA GLY A 10 -5.92 -0.99 -30.92
C GLY A 10 -4.85 -0.69 -29.88
N SER A 11 -3.71 -0.20 -30.35
CA SER A 11 -2.64 0.34 -29.52
C SER A 11 -3.18 1.47 -28.63
N SER A 12 -3.70 1.12 -27.46
CA SER A 12 -4.00 2.03 -26.36
C SER A 12 -2.84 2.01 -25.36
N SER A 13 -1.63 2.19 -25.86
CA SER A 13 -0.43 2.43 -25.07
C SER A 13 -0.56 3.80 -24.42
N GLY A 14 -1.05 3.89 -23.19
CA GLY A 14 -0.96 5.15 -22.45
C GLY A 14 -1.83 5.33 -21.20
N MET A 15 -2.76 4.43 -20.90
CA MET A 15 -3.63 4.59 -19.72
C MET A 15 -3.17 3.68 -18.57
N PRO A 16 -2.84 4.23 -17.39
CA PRO A 16 -2.75 3.43 -16.17
C PRO A 16 -4.16 2.87 -15.86
N VAL A 17 -4.25 1.61 -15.45
CA VAL A 17 -5.51 1.06 -14.95
C VAL A 17 -5.70 1.54 -13.51
N VAL A 18 -6.59 2.52 -13.34
CA VAL A 18 -7.15 2.92 -12.06
C VAL A 18 -8.65 2.72 -12.16
N VAL A 19 -9.18 1.75 -11.41
CA VAL A 19 -10.62 1.48 -11.35
C VAL A 19 -11.12 1.91 -9.99
N ASP A 20 -11.96 2.95 -9.98
CA ASP A 20 -12.79 3.25 -8.82
C ASP A 20 -13.95 2.26 -8.81
N ILE A 21 -14.06 1.47 -7.73
CA ILE A 21 -15.17 0.53 -7.54
C ILE A 21 -16.45 1.36 -7.29
N PRO A 22 -17.59 1.05 -7.94
CA PRO A 22 -18.84 1.79 -7.72
C PRO A 22 -19.30 1.72 -6.24
N PRO A 23 -20.06 2.71 -5.74
CA PRO A 23 -20.38 2.81 -4.33
C PRO A 23 -21.30 1.66 -3.90
N GLY A 24 -20.72 0.68 -3.22
CA GLY A 24 -21.43 -0.36 -2.50
C GLY A 24 -21.13 -0.23 -1.01
N GLU A 25 -22.14 0.22 -0.25
CA GLU A 25 -22.18 0.47 1.20
C GLU A 25 -21.03 1.32 1.78
N PRO A 26 -21.31 2.22 2.74
CA PRO A 26 -20.28 3.07 3.35
C PRO A 26 -19.39 2.21 4.27
N SER A 27 -18.46 1.49 3.66
CA SER A 27 -17.25 1.06 4.33
C SER A 27 -16.37 2.31 4.42
N ASP A 28 -15.85 2.63 5.60
CA ASP A 28 -14.88 3.71 5.85
C ASP A 28 -13.51 3.47 5.15
N LEU A 29 -13.51 2.66 4.09
CA LEU A 29 -12.36 2.13 3.39
C LEU A 29 -12.51 2.47 1.91
N THR A 30 -11.77 3.49 1.47
CA THR A 30 -11.61 3.76 0.04
C THR A 30 -10.71 2.68 -0.55
N VAL A 31 -11.33 1.67 -1.18
CA VAL A 31 -10.60 0.60 -1.85
C VAL A 31 -10.22 1.06 -3.26
N ARG A 32 -8.92 1.18 -3.54
CA ARG A 32 -8.41 1.51 -4.87
C ARG A 32 -7.78 0.27 -5.50
N VAL A 33 -7.88 0.13 -6.81
CA VAL A 33 -7.24 -0.96 -7.56
C VAL A 33 -6.18 -0.37 -8.48
N VAL A 34 -5.00 -0.98 -8.48
CA VAL A 34 -3.85 -0.56 -9.30
C VAL A 34 -3.28 -1.75 -10.07
N GLY A 35 -2.76 -1.48 -11.27
CA GLY A 35 -2.01 -2.46 -12.04
C GLY A 35 -0.55 -2.53 -11.58
N VAL A 36 -0.04 -3.75 -11.38
CA VAL A 36 1.40 -4.02 -11.19
C VAL A 36 1.90 -4.98 -12.29
N PRO A 37 3.18 -4.93 -12.67
CA PRO A 37 3.71 -5.86 -13.66
C PRO A 37 3.39 -7.33 -13.33
N ALA A 38 2.78 -8.04 -14.27
CA ALA A 38 2.43 -9.45 -14.07
C ALA A 38 3.71 -10.32 -13.99
N THR A 39 3.63 -11.39 -13.21
CA THR A 39 4.70 -12.38 -13.03
C THR A 39 4.09 -13.77 -13.14
N GLU A 40 4.93 -14.81 -13.29
CA GLU A 40 4.46 -16.19 -13.43
C GLU A 40 3.53 -16.64 -12.30
N SER A 41 3.76 -16.15 -11.08
CA SER A 41 2.90 -16.41 -9.91
C SER A 41 1.45 -15.93 -10.07
N HIS A 42 1.20 -14.98 -10.97
CA HIS A 42 -0.14 -14.44 -11.23
C HIS A 42 -0.92 -15.26 -12.27
N ASN A 43 -0.33 -16.30 -12.87
CA ASN A 43 -1.02 -17.19 -13.80
C ASN A 43 -1.79 -18.31 -13.08
N ASP A 44 -2.27 -18.05 -11.87
CA ASP A 44 -2.94 -19.02 -10.99
C ASP A 44 -4.45 -19.12 -11.25
N GLY A 45 -4.97 -18.35 -12.20
CA GLY A 45 -6.40 -18.27 -12.53
C GLY A 45 -7.25 -17.54 -11.48
N ARG A 46 -6.63 -17.00 -10.43
CA ARG A 46 -7.31 -16.24 -9.36
C ARG A 46 -6.98 -14.76 -9.41
N THR A 47 -5.86 -14.40 -10.05
CA THR A 47 -5.46 -13.02 -10.26
C THR A 47 -6.13 -12.44 -11.50
N PHE A 48 -6.72 -11.25 -11.38
CA PHE A 48 -7.24 -10.50 -12.52
C PHE A 48 -6.08 -9.87 -13.30
N LEU A 49 -5.92 -10.27 -14.56
CA LEU A 49 -4.87 -9.77 -15.45
C LEU A 49 -5.48 -8.85 -16.53
N GLN A 50 -4.84 -7.71 -16.78
CA GLN A 50 -5.26 -6.74 -17.79
C GLN A 50 -4.06 -6.14 -18.51
N GLY A 51 -4.20 -5.74 -19.77
CA GLY A 51 -3.18 -4.94 -20.45
C GLY A 51 -3.09 -3.52 -19.86
N GLY A 52 -1.88 -3.03 -19.62
CA GLY A 52 -1.63 -1.70 -19.06
C GLY A 52 -0.38 -1.02 -19.64
N PHE A 53 0.25 -0.16 -18.84
CA PHE A 53 1.23 0.86 -19.29
C PHE A 53 2.53 0.28 -19.87
N GLY A 54 2.80 -1.01 -19.68
CA GLY A 54 4.00 -1.67 -20.20
C GLY A 54 3.81 -3.14 -20.61
N GLY A 55 2.57 -3.61 -20.76
CA GLY A 55 2.27 -5.00 -21.06
C GLY A 55 1.19 -5.57 -20.14
N LEU A 56 1.32 -6.85 -19.79
CA LEU A 56 0.35 -7.52 -18.92
C LEU A 56 0.57 -7.11 -17.46
N GLU A 57 -0.50 -6.66 -16.82
CA GLU A 57 -0.54 -6.22 -15.43
C GLU A 57 -1.49 -7.09 -14.62
N ALA A 58 -1.12 -7.36 -13.37
CA ALA A 58 -1.97 -7.94 -12.35
C ALA A 58 -2.66 -6.81 -11.57
N LEU A 59 -3.97 -6.90 -11.41
CA LEU A 59 -4.72 -5.96 -10.58
C LEU A 59 -4.56 -6.33 -9.12
N VAL A 60 -4.05 -5.40 -8.33
CA VAL A 60 -3.92 -5.53 -6.88
C VAL A 60 -4.73 -4.47 -6.17
N GLN A 61 -5.32 -4.86 -5.06
CA GLN A 61 -5.98 -3.94 -4.16
C GLN A 61 -4.91 -3.08 -3.46
N MET A 62 -5.01 -1.77 -3.64
CA MET A 62 -4.21 -0.80 -2.91
C MET A 62 -4.99 -0.36 -1.68
N GLU A 63 -4.37 -0.54 -0.53
CA GLU A 63 -4.88 -0.10 0.75
C GLU A 63 -4.42 1.33 1.06
N SER A 64 -5.23 2.06 1.82
CA SER A 64 -4.89 3.36 2.42
C SER A 64 -5.13 3.30 3.92
N LEU A 65 -4.27 3.97 4.72
CA LEU A 65 -4.50 4.08 6.17
C LEU A 65 -5.56 5.14 6.48
N GLY A 66 -6.55 4.79 7.29
CA GLY A 66 -7.55 5.73 7.79
C GLY A 66 -7.02 6.60 8.94
N ALA A 67 -7.75 7.67 9.29
CA ALA A 67 -7.35 8.60 10.35
C ALA A 67 -7.10 7.91 11.70
N THR A 68 -7.93 6.93 12.06
CA THR A 68 -7.77 6.13 13.28
C THR A 68 -6.49 5.28 13.26
N GLU A 69 -6.20 4.64 12.12
CA GLU A 69 -5.01 3.81 11.97
C GLU A 69 -3.73 4.67 12.02
N LEU A 70 -3.76 5.86 11.42
CA LEU A 70 -2.69 6.84 11.49
C LEU A 70 -2.46 7.32 12.93
N ALA A 71 -3.52 7.66 13.67
CA ALA A 71 -3.41 8.06 15.08
C ALA A 71 -2.76 6.99 15.96
N VAL A 72 -3.10 5.71 15.72
CA VAL A 72 -2.48 4.58 16.43
C VAL A 72 -1.00 4.44 16.07
N LEU A 73 -0.62 4.64 14.80
CA LEU A 73 0.78 4.58 14.37
C LEU A 73 1.60 5.74 14.92
N TYR A 74 1.05 6.96 14.91
CA TYR A 74 1.64 8.15 15.52
C TYR A 74 2.02 7.89 16.99
N ASP A 75 1.09 7.36 17.78
CA ASP A 75 1.34 6.96 19.17
C ASP A 75 2.31 5.76 19.31
N PHE A 76 2.33 4.83 18.33
CA PHE A 76 3.28 3.72 18.34
C PHE A 76 4.73 4.20 18.19
N PHE A 77 4.98 5.12 17.25
CA PHE A 77 6.34 5.60 16.95
C PHE A 77 6.84 6.71 17.89
N ASP A 78 5.95 7.37 18.64
CA ASP A 78 6.30 8.43 19.61
C ASP A 78 7.05 9.61 18.95
N ASP A 79 6.89 9.76 17.63
CA ASP A 79 7.60 10.74 16.80
C ASP A 79 6.68 11.21 15.65
N ASN A 80 5.73 12.07 16.02
CA ASN A 80 4.60 12.46 15.16
C ASN A 80 5.00 13.19 13.88
N ASP A 81 6.11 13.93 13.91
CA ASP A 81 6.48 14.83 12.81
C ASP A 81 7.22 14.09 11.69
N ILE A 82 7.80 12.93 11.96
CA ILE A 82 8.65 12.20 11.01
C ILE A 82 7.84 11.15 10.24
N ILE A 83 7.01 10.35 10.92
CA ILE A 83 6.36 9.18 10.30
C ILE A 83 5.38 9.56 9.17
N GLY A 84 4.77 10.75 9.24
CA GLY A 84 3.86 11.25 8.21
C GLY A 84 4.51 11.36 6.83
N ASP A 85 5.81 11.68 6.77
CA ASP A 85 6.56 11.79 5.52
C ASP A 85 6.98 10.42 4.94
N PHE A 86 7.02 9.37 5.76
CA PHE A 86 7.38 8.01 5.34
C PHE A 86 6.17 7.16 4.95
N ILE A 87 4.97 7.56 5.36
CA ILE A 87 3.74 6.85 5.02
C ILE A 87 3.24 7.31 3.66
N LEU A 88 3.22 6.38 2.70
CA LEU A 88 2.64 6.62 1.39
C LEU A 88 1.13 6.79 1.48
N THR A 89 0.68 8.03 1.39
CA THR A 89 -0.74 8.37 1.34
C THR A 89 -1.18 8.50 -0.12
N PRO A 90 -2.18 7.74 -0.57
CA PRO A 90 -2.73 7.90 -1.91
C PRO A 90 -3.24 9.33 -2.13
N ARG A 91 -3.06 9.84 -3.36
CA ARG A 91 -3.62 11.14 -3.74
C ARG A 91 -5.16 11.10 -3.60
N GLU A 92 -5.74 12.19 -3.12
CA GLU A 92 -7.20 12.34 -3.09
C GLU A 92 -7.78 12.14 -4.48
N THR A 93 -7.22 12.86 -5.45
CA THR A 93 -7.55 12.76 -6.88
C THR A 93 -6.44 12.05 -7.65
N PRO A 94 -6.72 10.90 -8.30
CA PRO A 94 -5.78 10.26 -9.21
C PRO A 94 -5.37 11.19 -10.35
N LEU A 95 -4.14 11.02 -10.86
CA LEU A 95 -3.69 11.74 -12.05
C LEU A 95 -4.47 11.27 -13.27
N THR A 96 -4.88 12.21 -14.11
CA THR A 96 -5.32 11.90 -15.48
C THR A 96 -4.16 11.34 -16.30
N ALA A 97 -4.46 10.65 -17.39
CA ALA A 97 -3.41 10.08 -18.25
C ALA A 97 -2.48 11.15 -18.85
N THR A 98 -3.00 12.33 -19.17
CA THR A 98 -2.20 13.45 -19.67
C THR A 98 -1.25 13.97 -18.59
N GLU A 99 -1.73 14.13 -17.35
CA GLU A 99 -0.90 14.55 -16.22
C GLU A 99 0.17 13.51 -15.88
N LEU A 100 -0.20 12.22 -15.86
CA LEU A 100 0.76 11.13 -15.65
C LEU A 100 1.83 11.14 -16.75
N SER A 101 1.44 11.26 -18.02
CA SER A 101 2.40 11.33 -19.14
C SER A 101 3.36 12.52 -19.00
N SER A 102 2.85 13.67 -18.54
CA SER A 102 3.66 14.85 -18.26
C SER A 102 4.67 14.61 -17.13
N GLN A 103 4.23 14.01 -16.01
CA GLN A 103 5.09 13.64 -14.88
C GLN A 103 6.19 12.66 -15.31
N LEU A 104 5.87 11.64 -16.09
CA LEU A 104 6.84 10.68 -16.61
C LEU A 104 7.86 11.30 -17.58
N LYS A 105 7.55 12.46 -18.18
CA LYS A 105 8.49 13.21 -19.02
C LYS A 105 9.37 14.18 -18.22
N ASN A 106 8.96 14.54 -17.00
CA ASN A 106 9.67 15.47 -16.13
C ASN A 106 11.07 14.94 -15.74
N PHE A 107 12.09 15.77 -15.92
CA PHE A 107 13.48 15.39 -15.66
C PHE A 107 13.77 15.10 -14.19
N THR A 108 13.20 15.88 -13.27
CA THR A 108 13.37 15.70 -11.83
C THR A 108 12.79 14.35 -11.39
N VAL A 109 11.57 14.04 -11.85
CA VAL A 109 10.91 12.74 -11.56
C VAL A 109 11.72 11.58 -12.11
N LYS A 110 12.22 11.69 -13.36
CA LYS A 110 13.08 10.66 -13.96
C LYS A 110 14.36 10.44 -13.14
N ARG A 111 14.98 11.51 -12.66
CA ARG A 111 16.20 11.44 -11.84
C ARG A 111 15.93 10.74 -10.51
N GLU A 112 14.83 11.06 -9.84
CA GLU A 112 14.44 10.40 -8.59
C GLU A 112 14.15 8.92 -8.80
N LEU A 113 13.36 8.57 -9.82
CA LEU A 113 13.10 7.17 -10.18
C LEU A 113 14.38 6.43 -10.55
N ALA A 114 15.30 7.06 -11.29
CA ALA A 114 16.60 6.46 -11.62
C ALA A 114 17.44 6.19 -10.37
N SER A 115 17.40 7.09 -9.37
CA SER A 115 18.08 6.88 -8.10
C SER A 115 17.53 5.65 -7.37
N ILE A 116 16.21 5.49 -7.29
CA ILE A 116 15.57 4.32 -6.67
C ILE A 116 15.95 3.04 -7.42
N LEU A 117 15.83 3.06 -8.75
CA LEU A 117 16.12 1.90 -9.60
C LEU A 117 17.60 1.52 -9.66
N SER A 118 18.50 2.42 -9.26
CA SER A 118 19.92 2.09 -9.09
C SER A 118 20.19 1.20 -7.87
N GLN A 119 19.28 1.21 -6.89
CA GLN A 119 19.42 0.47 -5.63
C GLN A 119 18.47 -0.74 -5.55
N PHE A 120 17.30 -0.64 -6.19
CA PHE A 120 16.24 -1.64 -6.09
C PHE A 120 15.79 -2.12 -7.47
N ASP A 121 15.59 -3.43 -7.59
CA ASP A 121 15.01 -4.03 -8.78
C ASP A 121 13.55 -3.60 -8.97
N SER A 122 13.19 -3.25 -10.21
CA SER A 122 11.87 -2.73 -10.53
C SER A 122 10.75 -3.77 -10.47
N LYS A 123 11.06 -5.07 -10.60
CA LYS A 123 10.09 -6.15 -10.79
C LYS A 123 9.07 -6.24 -9.65
N GLN A 124 9.47 -5.87 -8.44
CA GLN A 124 8.65 -5.97 -7.24
C GLN A 124 8.50 -4.65 -6.50
N LEU A 125 9.01 -3.55 -7.05
CA LEU A 125 9.00 -2.25 -6.40
C LEU A 125 7.56 -1.81 -6.10
N ALA A 126 6.67 -1.86 -7.10
CA ALA A 126 5.27 -1.47 -6.93
C ALA A 126 4.55 -2.32 -5.87
N LEU A 127 4.72 -3.64 -5.89
CA LEU A 127 4.09 -4.54 -4.91
C LEU A 127 4.58 -4.26 -3.49
N ARG A 128 5.88 -4.01 -3.32
CA ARG A 128 6.46 -3.65 -2.01
C ARG A 128 5.92 -2.31 -1.52
N THR A 129 5.90 -1.31 -2.39
CA THR A 129 5.35 0.03 -2.11
C THR A 129 3.90 -0.05 -1.63
N PHE A 130 3.03 -0.77 -2.34
CA PHE A 130 1.63 -0.93 -1.93
C PHE A 130 1.49 -1.84 -0.70
N GLY A 131 2.32 -2.87 -0.58
CA GLY A 131 2.30 -3.82 0.54
C GLY A 131 2.76 -3.24 1.88
N THR A 132 3.57 -2.18 1.87
CA THR A 132 3.98 -1.49 3.11
C THR A 132 2.77 -0.97 3.89
N VAL A 133 1.76 -0.44 3.22
CA VAL A 133 0.52 0.03 3.89
C VAL A 133 -0.19 -1.12 4.61
N SER A 134 -0.30 -2.28 3.98
CA SER A 134 -0.88 -3.49 4.59
C SER A 134 -0.11 -3.96 5.81
N LEU A 135 1.22 -3.84 5.78
CA LEU A 135 2.05 -4.16 6.92
C LEU A 135 1.80 -3.18 8.08
N LEU A 136 1.79 -1.88 7.80
CA LEU A 136 1.55 -0.83 8.79
C LEU A 136 0.19 -0.97 9.46
N ARG A 137 -0.87 -1.27 8.69
CA ARG A 137 -2.20 -1.57 9.22
C ARG A 137 -2.17 -2.72 10.23
N LYS A 138 -1.46 -3.82 9.92
CA LYS A 138 -1.34 -4.96 10.83
C LYS A 138 -0.61 -4.59 12.11
N VAL A 139 0.42 -3.75 12.02
CA VAL A 139 1.15 -3.23 13.19
C VAL A 139 0.21 -2.36 14.03
N ALA A 140 -0.51 -1.42 13.43
CA ALA A 140 -1.48 -0.56 14.09
C ALA A 140 -2.55 -1.38 14.83
N ALA A 141 -3.18 -2.33 14.13
CA ALA A 141 -4.21 -3.19 14.71
C ALA A 141 -3.69 -4.04 15.89
N LYS A 142 -2.46 -4.56 15.79
CA LYS A 142 -1.85 -5.33 16.87
C LYS A 142 -1.56 -4.46 18.09
N TYR A 143 -1.00 -3.26 17.87
CA TYR A 143 -0.67 -2.34 18.94
C TYR A 143 -1.92 -1.81 19.66
N ASP A 144 -2.93 -1.39 18.92
CA ASP A 144 -4.21 -0.95 19.48
C ASP A 144 -4.89 -2.05 20.32
N ARG A 145 -4.83 -3.30 19.86
CA ARG A 145 -5.35 -4.46 20.63
C ARG A 145 -4.60 -4.64 21.96
N ILE A 146 -3.29 -4.48 21.97
CA ILE A 146 -2.49 -4.62 23.20
C ILE A 146 -2.78 -3.45 24.15
N LYS A 147 -2.87 -2.22 23.63
CA LYS A 147 -3.24 -1.04 24.43
C LYS A 147 -4.62 -1.17 25.07
N ARG A 148 -5.62 -1.64 24.33
CA ARG A 148 -6.97 -1.87 24.88
C ARG A 148 -6.96 -2.90 26.01
N LYS A 149 -6.26 -4.03 25.83
CA LYS A 149 -6.10 -5.01 26.91
C LYS A 149 -5.44 -4.43 28.15
N LEU A 150 -4.41 -3.60 27.97
CA LEU A 150 -3.72 -2.95 29.09
C LEU A 150 -4.63 -1.97 29.85
N ALA A 151 -5.58 -1.33 29.16
CA ALA A 151 -6.55 -0.43 29.77
C ALA A 151 -7.71 -1.16 30.48
N GLU A 152 -7.98 -2.41 30.11
CA GLU A 152 -9.07 -3.24 30.65
C GLU A 152 -8.61 -4.16 31.81
N ASP A 153 -7.30 -4.36 31.99
CA ASP A 153 -6.73 -5.32 32.93
C ASP A 153 -6.15 -4.65 34.18
N ASP A 154 -6.70 -4.97 35.35
CA ASP A 154 -6.26 -4.48 36.65
C ASP A 154 -5.20 -5.40 37.32
N GLY A 155 -4.88 -6.55 36.70
CA GLY A 155 -3.94 -7.54 37.25
C GLY A 155 -2.48 -7.17 37.00
N ALA A 156 -1.73 -6.83 38.05
CA ALA A 156 -0.34 -6.35 37.96
C ALA A 156 0.60 -7.25 37.12
N GLU A 157 0.52 -8.58 37.21
CA GLU A 157 1.36 -9.49 36.42
C GLU A 157 0.99 -9.51 34.93
N SER A 158 -0.31 -9.40 34.60
CA SER A 158 -0.79 -9.38 33.22
C SER A 158 -0.50 -8.03 32.54
N VAL A 159 -0.66 -6.93 33.29
CA VAL A 159 -0.26 -5.57 32.90
C VAL A 159 1.22 -5.52 32.54
N ILE A 160 2.11 -6.10 33.38
CA ILE A 160 3.55 -6.17 33.11
C ILE A 160 3.82 -6.97 31.81
N GLY A 161 3.17 -8.12 31.63
CA GLY A 161 3.34 -8.94 30.42
C GLY A 161 2.90 -8.23 29.13
N LEU A 162 1.81 -7.46 29.18
CA LEU A 162 1.34 -6.66 28.04
C LEU A 162 2.27 -5.47 27.76
N GLN A 163 2.81 -4.82 28.79
CA GLN A 163 3.81 -3.76 28.64
C GLN A 163 5.10 -4.29 27.99
N ASP A 164 5.57 -5.46 28.40
CA ASP A 164 6.72 -6.13 27.78
C ASP A 164 6.46 -6.45 26.31
N GLU A 165 5.23 -6.85 25.94
CA GLU A 165 4.87 -7.07 24.54
C GLU A 165 4.87 -5.78 23.71
N VAL A 166 4.40 -4.66 24.27
CA VAL A 166 4.50 -3.33 23.63
C VAL A 166 5.97 -2.97 23.39
N LEU A 167 6.82 -3.11 24.41
CA LEU A 167 8.24 -2.79 24.30
C LEU A 167 8.94 -3.67 23.26
N ARG A 168 8.60 -4.97 23.21
CA ARG A 168 9.12 -5.88 22.20
C ARG A 168 8.70 -5.46 20.80
N LEU A 169 7.42 -5.13 20.59
CA LEU A 169 6.94 -4.66 19.29
C LEU A 169 7.61 -3.38 18.84
N LYS A 170 7.76 -2.38 19.74
CA LYS A 170 8.48 -1.14 19.41
C LYS A 170 9.91 -1.44 18.99
N ARG A 171 10.61 -2.31 19.74
CA ARG A 171 12.00 -2.70 19.43
C ARG A 171 12.12 -3.40 18.08
N ASP A 172 11.25 -4.39 17.81
CA ASP A 172 11.28 -5.16 16.56
C ASP A 172 11.09 -4.27 15.32
N GLN A 173 10.37 -3.16 15.46
CA GLN A 173 10.15 -2.18 14.38
C GLN A 173 11.22 -1.08 14.33
N GLN A 174 11.81 -0.69 15.47
CA GLN A 174 12.86 0.34 15.53
C GLN A 174 14.14 -0.09 14.78
N PHE A 175 14.47 -1.38 14.78
CA PHE A 175 15.60 -1.91 14.00
C PHE A 175 15.41 -1.82 12.48
N GLN A 176 14.21 -1.52 11.99
CA GLN A 176 13.94 -1.33 10.56
C GLN A 176 13.97 0.14 10.13
N SER A 177 13.95 1.09 11.08
CA SER A 177 13.89 2.54 10.82
C SER A 177 15.22 3.28 10.99
N SER A 178 16.31 2.60 11.34
CA SER A 178 17.64 3.22 11.41
C SER A 178 18.28 3.28 10.03
N TYR A 179 17.96 4.32 9.25
CA TYR A 179 18.68 4.76 8.07
C TYR A 179 18.83 6.27 8.08
#